data_AF-A0A920N070-F1
#
_entry.id   AF-A0A920N070-F1
#
_cell.length_a   1.000
_cell.length_b   1.000
_cell.length_c   1.000
_cell.angle_alpha   90.00
_cell.angle_beta   90.00
_cell.angle_gamma   90.00
#
_symmetry.space_group_name_H-M   'P 1'
#
loop_
_entity.id
_entity.type
_entity.pdbx_description
1 polymer ?
#
loop_
_entity_poly.entity_id
_entity_poly.type
_entity_poly.pdbx_seq_one_letter_code
_entity_poly.pdbx_strand_id
1 'polypeptide(L)'
;MFRVATGDEKVSVLHGVVAAKAPLATRSGAFETSYEGTAYIVDAVTNNPGAGGGVLTTRGGRLLGMIGKELRNAASNTWVNYAVPISELKQPIQQIIAGKYRARQRGADDKDAVPRFRPLEFGIVLVPDVLFRTPAFIDRVQPGSVAATAGLQPDDLVLFVNGDLVQSCRVLKRRLGRLDAGGTLKLTVRRGDKLVPVELPVPDKPLTPAPGQPKTKPSAGSK
;
A
#
# COMPACT_ATOMS: atom_id res chain seq x y z
N MET A 1 -19.83 -22.74 -3.07
CA MET A 1 -18.61 -22.66 -3.90
C MET A 1 -18.93 -21.73 -5.06
N PHE A 2 -18.34 -20.53 -5.11
CA PHE A 2 -18.64 -19.57 -6.17
C PHE A 2 -18.07 -20.10 -7.49
N ARG A 3 -18.93 -20.40 -8.46
CA ARG A 3 -18.53 -20.73 -9.84
C ARG A 3 -17.98 -19.46 -10.48
N VAL A 4 -16.67 -19.23 -10.36
CA VAL A 4 -15.99 -18.15 -11.05
C VAL A 4 -15.54 -18.68 -12.42
N ALA A 5 -16.13 -18.16 -13.49
CA ALA A 5 -15.76 -18.31 -14.90
C ALA A 5 -15.38 -19.75 -15.35
N THR A 6 -16.38 -20.50 -15.81
CA THR A 6 -16.24 -21.86 -16.36
C THR A 6 -15.77 -21.92 -17.82
N GLY A 7 -15.63 -20.77 -18.51
CA GLY A 7 -14.98 -20.65 -19.82
C GLY A 7 -15.93 -20.43 -20.99
N ASP A 8 -17.22 -20.71 -20.83
CA ASP A 8 -18.25 -20.55 -21.87
C ASP A 8 -19.07 -19.26 -21.71
N GLU A 9 -18.61 -18.31 -20.89
CA GLU A 9 -19.29 -17.03 -20.71
C GLU A 9 -19.19 -16.13 -21.95
N LYS A 10 -20.23 -15.34 -22.22
CA LYS A 10 -20.19 -14.33 -23.28
C LYS A 10 -19.09 -13.30 -22.99
N VAL A 11 -18.20 -13.10 -23.96
CA VAL A 11 -17.20 -12.03 -23.91
C VAL A 11 -17.79 -10.70 -24.36
N SER A 12 -17.36 -9.62 -23.73
CA SER A 12 -17.68 -8.25 -24.15
C SER A 12 -16.50 -7.65 -24.89
N VAL A 13 -16.78 -6.87 -25.93
CA VAL A 13 -15.76 -6.14 -26.71
C VAL A 13 -16.08 -4.65 -26.64
N LEU A 14 -15.05 -3.86 -26.40
CA LEU A 14 -15.09 -2.41 -26.40
C LEU A 14 -14.14 -1.89 -27.48
N HIS A 15 -14.53 -0.79 -28.12
CA HIS A 15 -13.65 -0.05 -29.01
C HIS A 15 -13.19 1.24 -28.33
N GLY A 16 -11.95 1.61 -28.58
CA GLY A 16 -11.34 2.82 -28.06
C GLY A 16 -10.00 3.10 -28.73
N VAL A 17 -9.29 4.07 -28.18
CA VAL A 17 -8.00 4.56 -28.66
C VAL A 17 -6.97 4.46 -27.54
N VAL A 18 -5.73 4.16 -27.92
CA VAL A 18 -4.58 4.34 -27.03
C VAL A 18 -4.30 5.84 -26.95
N ALA A 19 -4.76 6.47 -25.88
CA ALA A 19 -4.63 7.91 -25.65
C ALA A 19 -3.18 8.32 -25.35
N ALA A 20 -2.43 7.46 -24.65
CA ALA A 20 -1.03 7.72 -24.33
C ALA A 20 -0.23 6.43 -24.10
N LYS A 21 1.10 6.55 -24.18
CA LYS A 21 2.05 5.56 -23.67
C LYS A 21 2.87 6.23 -22.57
N ALA A 22 2.71 5.78 -21.33
CA ALA A 22 3.27 6.47 -20.16
C ALA A 22 3.80 5.46 -19.12
N PRO A 23 4.81 5.83 -18.32
CA PRO A 23 5.24 5.02 -17.20
C PRO A 23 4.18 5.01 -16.10
N LEU A 24 3.78 3.81 -15.67
CA LEU A 24 3.10 3.57 -14.41
C LEU A 24 4.17 3.31 -13.34
N ALA A 25 4.41 4.31 -12.50
CA ALA A 25 5.32 4.20 -11.38
C ALA A 25 4.54 4.36 -10.08
N THR A 26 4.78 3.48 -9.10
CA THR A 26 4.21 3.63 -7.77
C THR A 26 4.82 4.86 -7.09
N ARG A 27 4.00 5.88 -6.81
CA ARG A 27 4.35 6.89 -5.81
C ARG A 27 3.72 6.46 -4.48
N SER A 28 4.55 6.27 -3.45
CA SER A 28 4.13 5.75 -2.14
C SER A 28 2.89 6.49 -1.62
N GLY A 29 1.76 5.78 -1.48
CA GLY A 29 0.52 6.32 -0.91
C GLY A 29 -0.57 6.77 -1.87
N ALA A 30 -0.28 6.93 -3.17
CA ALA A 30 -1.27 7.42 -4.12
C ALA A 30 -2.13 6.30 -4.74
N PHE A 31 -1.51 5.13 -4.98
CA PHE A 31 -2.17 3.92 -5.51
C PHE A 31 -1.29 2.68 -5.30
N GLU A 32 -1.90 1.49 -5.19
CA GLU A 32 -1.18 0.21 -5.29
C GLU A 32 -1.31 -0.29 -6.73
N THR A 33 -0.20 -0.34 -7.46
CA THR A 33 -0.15 -0.96 -8.78
C THR A 33 0.49 -2.36 -8.69
N SER A 34 -0.06 -3.30 -9.46
CA SER A 34 0.50 -4.66 -9.62
C SER A 34 1.58 -4.73 -10.70
N TYR A 35 1.82 -3.61 -11.42
CA TYR A 35 2.79 -3.49 -12.50
C TYR A 35 3.51 -2.13 -12.44
N GLU A 36 4.83 -2.14 -12.49
CA GLU A 36 5.65 -0.94 -12.64
C GLU A 36 6.37 -1.02 -13.97
N GLY A 37 6.20 0.02 -14.80
CA GLY A 37 6.76 0.04 -16.14
C GLY A 37 5.88 0.82 -17.10
N THR A 38 6.14 0.66 -18.40
CA THR A 38 5.40 1.41 -19.43
C THR A 38 4.04 0.80 -19.69
N ALA A 39 2.98 1.60 -19.69
CA ALA A 39 1.63 1.18 -20.02
C ALA A 39 1.03 2.00 -21.15
N TYR A 40 0.06 1.40 -21.85
CA TYR A 40 -0.89 2.12 -22.68
C TYR A 40 -2.01 2.65 -21.80
N ILE A 41 -2.32 3.93 -21.92
CA ILE A 41 -3.53 4.53 -21.35
C ILE A 41 -4.59 4.50 -22.44
N VAL A 42 -5.77 3.97 -22.12
CA VAL A 42 -6.87 3.81 -23.06
C VAL A 42 -8.08 4.63 -22.62
N ASP A 43 -8.85 5.15 -23.56
CA ASP A 43 -10.10 5.87 -23.27
C ASP A 43 -11.28 4.91 -23.03
N ALA A 44 -11.19 3.68 -23.55
CA ALA A 44 -12.14 2.61 -23.28
C ALA A 44 -12.24 2.33 -21.78
N VAL A 45 -13.46 2.14 -21.29
CA VAL A 45 -13.73 1.85 -19.87
C VAL A 45 -13.35 0.39 -19.59
N THR A 46 -12.13 0.18 -19.08
CA THR A 46 -11.58 -1.16 -18.80
C THR A 46 -11.35 -1.41 -17.30
N ASN A 47 -11.91 -0.57 -16.44
CA ASN A 47 -11.81 -0.66 -14.97
C ASN A 47 -13.00 -1.38 -14.33
N ASN A 48 -13.75 -2.17 -15.09
CA ASN A 48 -14.83 -3.00 -14.58
C ASN A 48 -14.29 -4.35 -14.07
N PRO A 49 -14.88 -4.92 -13.00
CA PRO A 49 -14.52 -6.24 -12.53
C PRO A 49 -14.59 -7.29 -13.64
N GLY A 50 -13.53 -8.08 -13.78
CA GLY A 50 -13.40 -9.12 -14.81
C GLY A 50 -12.76 -8.66 -16.13
N ALA A 51 -12.58 -7.36 -16.37
CA ALA A 51 -11.85 -6.89 -17.55
C ALA A 51 -10.33 -7.09 -17.43
N GLY A 52 -9.80 -6.99 -16.21
CA GLY A 52 -8.38 -7.25 -15.94
C GLY A 52 -7.96 -8.65 -16.36
N GLY A 53 -6.88 -8.75 -17.13
CA GLY A 53 -6.45 -9.99 -17.79
C GLY A 53 -7.00 -10.19 -19.21
N GLY A 54 -7.99 -9.38 -19.63
CA GLY A 54 -8.42 -9.30 -21.02
C GLY A 54 -7.34 -8.73 -21.94
N VAL A 55 -7.60 -8.71 -23.25
CA VAL A 55 -6.60 -8.31 -24.26
C VAL A 55 -6.96 -7.01 -24.97
N LEU A 56 -5.94 -6.24 -25.31
CA LEU A 56 -6.02 -5.09 -26.21
C LEU A 56 -5.48 -5.49 -27.58
N THR A 57 -6.29 -5.36 -28.62
CA THR A 57 -5.90 -5.66 -30.00
C THR A 57 -6.06 -4.44 -30.90
N THR A 58 -5.30 -4.39 -31.99
CA THR A 58 -5.61 -3.50 -33.12
C THR A 58 -6.91 -3.97 -33.80
N ARG A 59 -7.53 -3.10 -34.60
CA ARG A 59 -8.68 -3.46 -35.45
C ARG A 59 -8.40 -4.66 -36.38
N GLY A 60 -7.13 -4.88 -36.77
CA GLY A 60 -6.71 -6.04 -37.56
C GLY A 60 -6.41 -7.31 -36.73
N GLY A 61 -6.81 -7.37 -35.45
CA GLY A 61 -6.62 -8.54 -34.59
C GLY A 61 -5.21 -8.69 -33.99
N ARG A 62 -4.26 -7.80 -34.33
CA ARG A 62 -2.91 -7.86 -33.73
C ARG A 62 -2.94 -7.53 -32.24
N LEU A 63 -2.42 -8.44 -31.41
CA LEU A 63 -2.31 -8.26 -29.95
C LEU A 63 -1.32 -7.13 -29.60
N LEU A 64 -1.78 -6.15 -28.82
CA LEU A 64 -0.98 -5.03 -28.34
C LEU A 64 -0.61 -5.15 -26.87
N GLY A 65 -1.50 -5.69 -26.04
CA GLY A 65 -1.29 -5.76 -24.60
C GLY A 65 -2.39 -6.49 -23.85
N MET A 66 -2.23 -6.53 -22.53
CA MET A 66 -3.19 -7.11 -21.58
C MET A 66 -3.76 -6.01 -20.70
N ILE A 67 -5.07 -5.99 -20.53
CA ILE A 67 -5.78 -5.04 -19.68
C ILE A 67 -5.34 -5.24 -18.23
N GLY A 68 -4.96 -4.14 -17.60
CA GLY A 68 -4.53 -4.12 -16.20
C GLY A 68 -5.68 -4.29 -15.21
N LYS A 69 -5.33 -4.46 -13.93
CA LYS A 69 -6.33 -4.44 -12.84
C LYS A 69 -6.84 -3.01 -12.62
N GLU A 70 -7.97 -2.84 -11.96
CA GLU A 70 -8.51 -1.52 -11.68
C GLU A 70 -7.51 -0.65 -10.89
N LEU A 71 -7.17 0.53 -11.44
CA LEU A 71 -6.23 1.48 -10.86
C LEU A 71 -6.93 2.80 -10.57
N ARG A 72 -6.89 3.22 -9.31
CA ARG A 72 -7.46 4.49 -8.85
C ARG A 72 -6.41 5.31 -8.11
N ASN A 73 -6.23 6.56 -8.50
CA ASN A 73 -5.48 7.52 -7.72
C ASN A 73 -6.37 8.02 -6.57
N ALA A 74 -5.98 7.71 -5.34
CA ALA A 74 -6.73 8.10 -4.15
C ALA A 74 -6.73 9.62 -3.89
N ALA A 75 -5.68 10.33 -4.32
CA ALA A 75 -5.53 11.77 -4.10
C ALA A 75 -6.40 12.59 -5.06
N SER A 76 -6.39 12.25 -6.35
CA SER A 76 -7.19 12.96 -7.37
C SER A 76 -8.57 12.35 -7.60
N ASN A 77 -8.88 11.24 -6.92
CA ASN A 77 -10.08 10.44 -7.14
C ASN A 77 -10.30 10.00 -8.60
N THR A 78 -9.22 9.82 -9.36
CA THR A 78 -9.27 9.52 -10.79
C THR A 78 -8.99 8.04 -11.05
N TRP A 79 -9.77 7.44 -11.94
CA TRP A 79 -9.53 6.09 -12.44
C TRP A 79 -8.66 6.13 -13.69
N VAL A 80 -7.77 5.15 -13.82
CA VAL A 80 -6.90 4.99 -14.99
C VAL A 80 -7.23 3.66 -15.65
N ASN A 81 -7.68 3.73 -16.90
CA ASN A 81 -7.82 2.57 -17.76
C ASN A 81 -6.48 2.36 -18.48
N TYR A 82 -5.89 1.18 -18.30
CA TYR A 82 -4.58 0.91 -18.88
C TYR A 82 -4.42 -0.54 -19.33
N ALA A 83 -3.48 -0.74 -20.25
CA ALA A 83 -3.02 -2.06 -20.68
C ALA A 83 -1.49 -2.15 -20.62
N VAL A 84 -1.00 -3.29 -20.16
CA VAL A 84 0.42 -3.64 -20.17
C VAL A 84 0.81 -4.10 -21.57
N PRO A 85 1.81 -3.48 -22.22
CA PRO A 85 2.25 -3.88 -23.55
C PRO A 85 2.67 -5.35 -23.60
N ILE A 86 2.32 -6.06 -24.67
CA ILE A 86 2.62 -7.50 -24.80
C ILE A 86 4.13 -7.78 -24.80
N SER A 87 4.94 -6.81 -25.24
CA SER A 87 6.41 -6.89 -25.17
C SER A 87 6.93 -7.01 -23.74
N GLU A 88 6.27 -6.37 -22.77
CA GLU A 88 6.63 -6.42 -21.35
C GLU A 88 6.29 -7.77 -20.72
N LEU A 89 5.27 -8.46 -21.26
CA LEU A 89 4.81 -9.76 -20.75
C LEU A 89 5.57 -10.94 -21.33
N LYS A 90 6.25 -10.77 -22.46
CA LYS A 90 6.93 -11.84 -23.19
C LYS A 90 7.92 -12.61 -22.31
N GLN A 91 8.81 -11.90 -21.63
CA GLN A 91 9.84 -12.51 -20.79
C GLN A 91 9.23 -13.21 -19.55
N PRO A 92 8.34 -12.58 -18.75
CA PRO A 92 7.64 -13.26 -17.67
C PRO A 92 6.92 -14.54 -18.13
N ILE A 93 6.18 -14.50 -19.25
CA ILE A 93 5.48 -15.67 -19.80
C ILE A 93 6.46 -16.80 -20.13
N GLN A 94 7.57 -16.49 -20.80
CA GLN A 94 8.60 -17.49 -21.13
C GLN A 94 9.21 -18.12 -19.87
N GLN A 95 9.45 -17.32 -18.82
CA GLN A 95 9.94 -17.82 -17.55
C GLN A 95 8.92 -18.71 -16.84
N ILE A 96 7.62 -18.38 -16.91
CA ILE A 96 6.54 -19.17 -16.32
C ILE A 96 6.47 -20.54 -17.01
N ILE A 97 6.44 -20.55 -18.35
CA ILE A 97 6.43 -21.77 -19.15
C ILE A 97 7.65 -22.65 -18.83
N ALA A 98 8.82 -22.03 -18.65
CA ALA A 98 10.05 -22.75 -18.31
C ALA A 98 10.16 -23.18 -16.84
N GLY A 99 9.18 -22.89 -15.98
CA GLY A 99 9.24 -23.14 -14.53
C GLY A 99 10.28 -22.28 -13.78
N LYS A 100 10.87 -21.29 -14.46
CA LYS A 100 11.93 -20.41 -13.94
C LYS A 100 11.42 -19.09 -13.42
N TYR A 101 10.12 -18.81 -13.55
CA TYR A 101 9.55 -17.57 -13.05
C TYR A 101 9.77 -17.45 -11.55
N ARG A 102 10.29 -16.31 -11.16
CA ARG A 102 10.35 -15.87 -9.78
C ARG A 102 9.53 -14.61 -9.73
N ALA A 103 8.42 -14.65 -8.99
CA ALA A 103 7.64 -13.45 -8.74
C ALA A 103 8.61 -12.39 -8.21
N ARG A 104 8.68 -11.24 -8.88
CA ARG A 104 9.44 -10.11 -8.37
C ARG A 104 8.86 -9.82 -6.99
N GLN A 105 9.61 -10.15 -5.95
CA GLN A 105 9.31 -9.59 -4.64
C GLN A 105 9.45 -8.08 -4.86
N ARG A 106 8.31 -7.36 -4.84
CA ARG A 106 8.31 -5.90 -4.70
C ARG A 106 9.37 -5.60 -3.66
N GLY A 107 10.33 -4.74 -4.01
CA GLY A 107 11.61 -4.58 -3.34
C GLY A 107 11.54 -4.95 -1.86
N ALA A 108 12.40 -5.89 -1.48
CA ALA A 108 12.66 -6.28 -0.09
C ALA A 108 12.85 -5.06 0.83
N ASP A 109 13.14 -3.88 0.28
CA ASP A 109 13.16 -2.60 0.97
C ASP A 109 11.85 -2.21 1.69
N ASP A 110 10.68 -2.78 1.35
CA ASP A 110 9.41 -2.45 2.03
C ASP A 110 8.85 -3.55 2.96
N LYS A 111 9.49 -4.73 3.01
CA LYS A 111 9.09 -5.81 3.93
C LYS A 111 10.13 -6.12 4.99
N ASP A 112 11.41 -5.84 4.71
CA ASP A 112 12.52 -6.15 5.61
C ASP A 112 13.06 -4.92 6.36
N ALA A 113 12.55 -3.72 6.08
CA ALA A 113 12.73 -2.59 6.96
C ALA A 113 11.95 -2.88 8.25
N VAL A 114 12.65 -3.39 9.27
CA VAL A 114 12.14 -3.47 10.64
C VAL A 114 11.51 -2.11 10.93
N PRO A 115 10.18 -2.02 11.16
CA PRO A 115 9.53 -0.74 11.32
C PRO A 115 10.23 -0.01 12.46
N ARG A 116 10.82 1.15 12.14
CA ARG A 116 11.59 1.93 13.12
C ARG A 116 10.69 2.35 14.25
N PHE A 117 9.48 2.80 13.93
CA PHE A 117 8.49 3.14 14.94
C PHE A 117 7.15 2.42 14.77
N ARG A 118 6.56 2.02 15.89
CA ARG A 118 5.22 1.52 16.10
C ARG A 118 4.40 2.61 16.79
N PRO A 119 3.07 2.63 16.61
CA PRO A 119 2.18 3.57 17.29
C PRO A 119 2.42 3.67 18.81
N LEU A 120 2.76 2.55 19.45
CA LEU A 120 3.00 2.48 20.89
C LEU A 120 4.18 3.34 21.36
N GLU A 121 5.21 3.56 20.53
CA GLU A 121 6.34 4.42 20.92
C GLU A 121 5.95 5.90 20.98
N PHE A 122 4.85 6.28 20.34
CA PHE A 122 4.24 7.59 20.51
C PHE A 122 3.22 7.61 21.66
N GLY A 123 2.91 6.44 22.26
CA GLY A 123 1.83 6.27 23.23
C GLY A 123 0.45 6.05 22.59
N ILE A 124 0.39 5.72 21.31
CA ILE A 124 -0.86 5.51 20.58
C ILE A 124 -1.22 4.01 20.59
N VAL A 125 -2.38 3.67 21.13
CA VAL A 125 -2.99 2.35 21.01
C VAL A 125 -4.11 2.45 19.99
N LEU A 126 -4.00 1.69 18.90
CA LEU A 126 -5.01 1.62 17.86
C LEU A 126 -6.03 0.54 18.17
N VAL A 127 -7.23 0.70 17.61
CA VAL A 127 -8.24 -0.37 17.58
C VAL A 127 -7.68 -1.66 16.94
N PRO A 128 -8.20 -2.84 17.32
CA PRO A 128 -7.76 -4.12 16.75
C PRO A 128 -7.84 -4.15 15.21
N ASP A 129 -6.74 -4.55 14.57
CA ASP A 129 -6.62 -4.65 13.11
C ASP A 129 -7.30 -5.95 12.60
N VAL A 130 -8.63 -5.94 12.55
CA VAL A 130 -9.47 -7.10 12.20
C VAL A 130 -9.74 -7.26 10.70
N LEU A 131 -9.69 -6.18 9.91
CA LEU A 131 -10.00 -6.17 8.48
C LEU A 131 -8.86 -5.51 7.69
N PHE A 132 -8.76 -5.81 6.39
CA PHE A 132 -7.73 -5.21 5.53
C PHE A 132 -7.75 -3.67 5.52
N ARG A 133 -8.94 -3.06 5.68
CA ARG A 133 -9.16 -1.61 5.76
C ARG A 133 -9.73 -1.18 7.12
N THR A 134 -9.29 -1.78 8.23
CA THR A 134 -9.66 -1.26 9.56
C THR A 134 -9.21 0.21 9.67
N PRO A 135 -10.14 1.17 9.90
CA PRO A 135 -9.79 2.58 10.02
C PRO A 135 -8.85 2.85 11.20
N ALA A 136 -7.98 3.84 11.07
CA ALA A 136 -6.95 4.17 12.06
C ALA A 136 -7.50 4.97 13.26
N PHE A 137 -8.46 4.38 13.98
CA PHE A 137 -8.96 4.93 15.23
C PHE A 137 -7.98 4.70 16.38
N ILE A 138 -7.82 5.74 17.20
CA ILE A 138 -7.10 5.67 18.47
C ILE A 138 -8.07 5.10 19.51
N ASP A 139 -7.80 3.89 19.98
CA ASP A 139 -8.53 3.24 21.08
C ASP A 139 -8.15 3.89 22.41
N ARG A 140 -6.85 4.11 22.62
CA ARG A 140 -6.34 4.71 23.86
C ARG A 140 -5.05 5.46 23.62
N VAL A 141 -4.84 6.53 24.38
CA VAL A 141 -3.57 7.23 24.48
C VAL A 141 -2.93 6.94 25.84
N GLN A 142 -1.65 6.56 25.85
CA GLN A 142 -0.92 6.30 27.09
C GLN A 142 -0.73 7.59 27.89
N PRO A 143 -1.11 7.64 29.18
CA PRO A 143 -0.84 8.78 30.03
C PRO A 143 0.65 9.12 30.09
N GLY A 144 0.99 10.42 30.05
CA GLY A 144 2.38 10.89 30.09
C GLY A 144 3.19 10.64 28.81
N SER A 145 2.57 10.14 27.74
CA SER A 145 3.23 9.96 26.44
C SER A 145 3.33 11.25 25.63
N VAL A 146 4.13 11.22 24.56
CA VAL A 146 4.22 12.31 23.58
C VAL A 146 2.88 12.56 22.89
N ALA A 147 2.09 11.51 22.60
CA ALA A 147 0.75 11.64 22.06
C ALA A 147 -0.21 12.34 23.03
N ALA A 148 -0.15 12.01 24.33
CA ALA A 148 -0.97 12.66 25.34
C ALA A 148 -0.62 14.15 25.47
N THR A 149 0.67 14.46 25.48
CA THR A 149 1.18 15.85 25.56
C THR A 149 0.79 16.66 24.34
N ALA A 150 0.79 16.05 23.15
CA ALA A 150 0.33 16.66 21.91
C ALA A 150 -1.21 16.77 21.80
N GLY A 151 -1.95 16.27 22.80
CA GLY A 151 -3.41 16.41 22.87
C GLY A 151 -4.19 15.44 22.00
N LEU A 152 -3.60 14.30 21.60
CA LEU A 152 -4.35 13.19 21.02
C LEU A 152 -5.30 12.59 22.06
N GLN A 153 -6.47 12.14 21.59
CA GLN A 153 -7.53 11.61 22.43
C GLN A 153 -8.01 10.24 21.91
N PRO A 154 -8.61 9.41 22.78
CA PRO A 154 -9.43 8.29 22.34
C PRO A 154 -10.49 8.76 21.32
N ASP A 155 -10.87 7.87 20.41
CA ASP A 155 -11.81 8.10 19.29
C ASP A 155 -11.32 9.05 18.18
N ASP A 156 -10.12 9.60 18.28
CA ASP A 156 -9.49 10.31 17.16
C ASP A 156 -9.28 9.35 15.97
N LEU A 157 -9.78 9.73 14.79
CA LEU A 157 -9.49 9.03 13.54
C LEU A 157 -8.31 9.70 12.83
N VAL A 158 -7.19 8.99 12.70
CA VAL A 158 -6.03 9.52 11.98
C VAL A 158 -6.28 9.47 10.47
N LEU A 159 -6.34 10.64 9.83
CA LEU A 159 -6.59 10.79 8.40
C LEU A 159 -5.33 11.06 7.59
N PHE A 160 -4.39 11.84 8.13
CA PHE A 160 -3.15 12.17 7.44
C PHE A 160 -1.93 12.05 8.35
N VAL A 161 -0.80 11.66 7.77
CA VAL A 161 0.54 11.65 8.37
C VAL A 161 1.48 12.42 7.44
N ASN A 162 2.04 13.52 7.89
CA ASN A 162 2.91 14.41 7.11
C ASN A 162 2.28 14.82 5.75
N GLY A 163 0.96 15.00 5.73
CA GLY A 163 0.19 15.33 4.51
C GLY A 163 -0.22 14.12 3.65
N ASP A 164 0.28 12.92 3.94
CA ASP A 164 -0.09 11.70 3.23
C ASP A 164 -1.35 11.05 3.83
N LEU A 165 -2.27 10.62 2.97
CA LEU A 165 -3.51 9.97 3.38
C LEU A 165 -3.26 8.62 4.07
N VAL A 166 -3.97 8.41 5.19
CA VAL A 166 -4.00 7.19 5.98
C VAL A 166 -5.36 6.53 5.83
N GLN A 167 -5.42 5.42 5.09
CA GLN A 167 -6.68 4.71 4.83
C GLN A 167 -6.95 3.55 5.80
N SER A 168 -5.97 3.14 6.61
CA SER A 168 -6.13 2.04 7.58
C SER A 168 -5.05 2.03 8.65
N CYS A 169 -5.28 1.26 9.72
CA CYS A 169 -4.29 0.95 10.75
C CYS A 169 -2.97 0.45 10.17
N ARG A 170 -3.02 -0.38 9.11
CA ARG A 170 -1.82 -0.93 8.46
C ARG A 170 -1.02 0.15 7.73
N VAL A 171 -1.70 1.08 7.07
CA VAL A 171 -1.06 2.21 6.42
C VAL A 171 -0.42 3.10 7.48
N LEU A 172 -1.13 3.43 8.56
CA LEU A 172 -0.57 4.22 9.67
C LEU A 172 0.69 3.59 10.24
N LYS A 173 0.63 2.30 10.63
CA LYS A 173 1.79 1.57 11.17
C LYS A 173 3.00 1.62 10.23
N ARG A 174 2.78 1.42 8.92
CA ARG A 174 3.86 1.48 7.93
C ARG A 174 4.46 2.88 7.81
N ARG A 175 3.62 3.92 7.83
CA ARG A 175 4.07 5.32 7.75
C ARG A 175 4.92 5.70 8.95
N LEU A 176 4.44 5.39 10.16
CA LEU A 176 5.22 5.61 11.39
C LEU A 176 6.54 4.82 11.37
N GLY A 177 6.51 3.59 10.85
CA GLY A 177 7.68 2.72 10.70
C GLY A 177 8.80 3.29 9.82
N ARG A 178 8.51 4.31 8.99
CA ARG A 178 9.47 4.94 8.08
C ARG A 178 9.92 6.34 8.53
N LEU A 179 9.51 6.80 9.72
CA LEU A 179 9.94 8.10 10.22
C LEU A 179 11.43 8.09 10.59
N ASP A 180 12.05 9.26 10.45
CA ASP A 180 13.39 9.52 10.95
C ASP A 180 13.33 10.00 12.41
N ALA A 181 14.27 9.50 13.21
CA ALA A 181 14.41 9.89 14.62
C ALA A 181 14.72 11.39 14.74
N GLY A 182 14.23 12.03 15.81
CA GLY A 182 14.47 13.45 16.08
C GLY A 182 13.69 14.43 15.19
N GLY A 183 12.83 13.93 14.30
CA GLY A 183 11.95 14.76 13.46
C GLY A 183 10.66 15.20 14.17
N THR A 184 9.81 15.93 13.44
CA THR A 184 8.44 16.27 13.85
C THR A 184 7.44 15.45 13.04
N LEU A 185 6.55 14.74 13.72
CA LEU A 185 5.41 14.04 13.12
C LEU A 185 4.20 14.97 13.10
N LYS A 186 3.64 15.19 11.90
CA LYS A 186 2.40 15.95 11.72
C LYS A 186 1.26 15.00 11.45
N LEU A 187 0.24 15.01 12.29
CA LEU A 187 -0.99 14.27 12.12
C LEU A 187 -2.14 15.22 11.82
N THR A 188 -3.09 14.75 11.01
CA THR A 188 -4.42 15.35 10.95
C THR A 188 -5.41 14.30 11.38
N VAL A 189 -6.10 14.57 12.48
CA VAL A 189 -7.10 13.67 13.05
C VAL A 189 -8.49 14.25 12.87
N ARG A 190 -9.49 13.38 12.73
CA ARG A 190 -10.89 13.76 12.86
C ARG A 190 -11.33 13.46 14.28
N ARG A 191 -11.76 14.50 15.01
CA ARG A 191 -12.34 14.43 16.35
C ARG A 191 -13.79 14.87 16.29
N GLY A 192 -14.71 13.92 16.41
CA GLY A 192 -16.12 14.15 16.06
C GLY A 192 -16.23 14.62 14.60
N ASP A 193 -16.70 15.84 14.39
CA ASP A 193 -16.87 16.44 13.06
C ASP A 193 -15.77 17.44 12.68
N LYS A 194 -14.75 17.61 13.53
CA LYS A 194 -13.67 18.59 13.30
C LYS A 194 -12.39 17.91 12.85
N LEU A 195 -11.66 18.57 11.95
CA LEU A 195 -10.29 18.23 11.61
C LEU A 195 -9.34 18.99 12.54
N VAL A 196 -8.50 18.25 13.26
CA VAL A 196 -7.55 18.79 14.23
C VAL A 196 -6.13 18.44 13.77
N PRO A 197 -5.30 19.42 13.43
CA PRO A 197 -3.88 19.20 13.21
C PRO A 197 -3.20 18.97 14.57
N VAL A 198 -2.32 17.96 14.64
CA VAL A 198 -1.56 17.61 15.84
C VAL A 198 -0.11 17.40 15.44
N GLU A 199 0.81 18.07 16.11
CA GLU A 199 2.25 17.88 15.90
C GLU A 199 2.87 17.27 17.16
N LEU A 200 3.72 16.26 16.98
CA LEU A 200 4.43 15.60 18.07
C LEU A 200 5.86 15.24 17.66
N PRO A 201 6.84 15.30 18.60
CA PRO A 201 8.21 14.91 18.31
C PRO A 201 8.31 13.40 18.04
N VAL A 202 9.18 13.02 17.09
CA VAL A 202 9.53 11.62 16.85
C VAL A 202 10.58 11.19 17.88
N PRO A 203 10.35 10.12 18.66
CA PRO A 203 11.33 9.65 19.64
C PRO A 203 12.70 9.38 19.02
N ASP A 204 13.78 9.68 19.75
CA ASP A 204 15.16 9.51 19.25
C ASP A 204 15.58 8.04 19.07
N LYS A 205 14.89 7.11 19.75
CA LYS A 205 15.18 5.68 19.68
C LYS A 205 13.88 4.87 19.68
N PRO A 206 13.74 3.87 18.79
CA PRO A 206 12.71 2.84 18.90
C PRO A 206 12.80 2.12 20.25
N LEU A 207 11.68 1.66 20.80
CA LEU A 207 11.74 0.60 21.81
C LEU A 207 12.42 -0.62 21.16
N THR A 208 13.50 -1.10 21.79
CA THR A 208 14.32 -2.28 21.45
C THR A 208 13.47 -3.46 20.92
N PRO A 209 13.96 -4.27 19.95
CA PRO A 209 13.12 -4.99 18.97
C PRO A 209 12.26 -6.14 19.54
N ALA A 210 11.33 -6.59 18.69
CA ALA A 210 10.44 -7.74 18.89
C ALA A 210 11.18 -9.05 19.28
N PRO A 211 10.51 -10.01 19.95
CA PRO A 211 11.17 -11.16 20.57
C PRO A 211 11.78 -12.10 19.52
N GLY A 212 13.09 -12.36 19.62
CA GLY A 212 13.78 -13.26 18.69
C GLY A 212 15.31 -13.29 18.72
N GLN A 213 15.99 -12.82 19.77
CA GLN A 213 17.43 -13.09 19.95
C GLN A 213 17.64 -14.09 21.09
N PRO A 214 18.46 -15.14 20.91
CA PRO A 214 18.75 -16.10 21.95
C PRO A 214 19.45 -15.38 23.11
N LYS A 215 18.96 -15.61 24.33
CA LYS A 215 19.58 -15.14 25.57
C LYS A 215 21.03 -15.63 25.59
N THR A 216 21.99 -14.72 25.41
CA THR A 216 23.37 -15.00 25.80
C THR A 216 23.38 -15.21 27.31
N LYS A 217 23.69 -16.45 27.74
CA LYS A 217 23.90 -16.78 29.15
C LYS A 217 24.98 -15.84 29.73
N PRO A 218 24.85 -15.39 30.99
CA PRO A 218 25.97 -14.78 31.69
C PRO A 218 27.10 -15.81 31.78
N SER A 219 28.31 -15.42 31.37
CA SER A 219 29.53 -16.17 31.63
C SER A 219 29.69 -16.32 33.15
N ALA A 220 29.64 -17.56 33.64
CA ALA A 220 30.05 -17.87 34.98
C ALA A 220 31.53 -17.49 35.14
N GLY A 221 31.80 -16.51 35.99
CA GLY A 221 33.15 -16.18 36.41
C GLY A 221 33.75 -17.36 37.17
N SER A 222 34.92 -17.79 36.72
CA SER A 222 35.79 -18.71 37.43
C SER A 222 36.26 -18.08 38.74
N LYS A 223 36.04 -18.78 39.85
CA LYS A 223 36.91 -18.74 41.03
C LYS A 223 37.32 -20.18 41.32
#